data_AF-A0A958F663-F1
#
_entry.id   AF-A0A958F663-F1
#
_cell.length_a   1.000
_cell.length_b   1.000
_cell.length_c   1.000
_cell.angle_alpha   90.00
_cell.angle_beta   90.00
_cell.angle_gamma   90.00
#
_symmetry.space_group_name_H-M   'P 1'
#
loop_
_entity.id
_entity.type
_entity.pdbx_description
1 polymer ?
#
loop_
_entity_poly.entity_id
_entity_poly.type
_entity_poly.pdbx_seq_one_letter_code
_entity_poly.pdbx_strand_id
1 'polypeptide(L)'
;GVKADPFVPAPEGIRPEWYFMFMFQTLKMLPGHIWIFEGEVVGILFFGLVALIWLLVPFWAFKTKPDQKFRPMNLLGWLAIAFIVIMTIIGYMV
;
A
#
# COMPACT_ATOMS: atom_id res chain seq x y z
N GLY A 1 9.99 16.08 -23.80
CA GLY A 1 8.64 15.77 -23.30
C GLY A 1 7.82 17.04 -23.29
N VAL A 2 6.48 16.91 -23.35
CA VAL A 2 5.57 18.04 -23.11
C VAL A 2 5.79 18.51 -21.68
N LYS A 3 5.96 19.83 -21.48
CA LYS A 3 6.12 20.38 -20.13
C LYS A 3 4.77 20.38 -19.41
N ALA A 4 4.79 20.13 -18.12
CA ALA A 4 3.59 20.22 -17.30
C ALA A 4 3.02 21.64 -17.33
N ASP A 5 1.72 21.75 -17.56
CA ASP A 5 0.97 23.00 -17.51
C ASP A 5 -0.04 22.91 -16.35
N PRO A 6 0.08 23.75 -15.31
CA PRO A 6 -0.80 23.69 -14.14
C PRO A 6 -2.21 24.25 -14.40
N PHE A 7 -2.45 24.91 -15.55
CA PHE A 7 -3.75 25.49 -15.89
C PHE A 7 -4.60 24.58 -16.79
N VAL A 8 -4.02 23.49 -17.29
CA VAL A 8 -4.72 22.47 -18.08
C VAL A 8 -5.17 21.35 -17.14
N PRO A 9 -6.37 20.78 -17.32
CA PRO A 9 -6.79 19.61 -16.55
C PRO A 9 -5.74 18.49 -16.62
N ALA A 10 -5.68 17.69 -15.55
CA ALA A 10 -4.82 16.51 -15.53
C ALA A 10 -5.16 15.60 -16.73
N PRO A 11 -4.15 15.03 -17.41
CA PRO A 11 -4.37 14.11 -18.51
C PRO A 11 -5.33 12.99 -18.11
N GLU A 12 -6.25 12.65 -19.01
CA GLU A 12 -7.16 11.54 -18.78
C GLU A 12 -6.37 10.22 -18.59
N GLY A 13 -6.77 9.44 -17.58
CA GLY A 13 -6.11 8.18 -17.27
C GLY A 13 -4.72 8.30 -16.65
N ILE A 14 -4.36 9.48 -16.10
CA ILE A 14 -3.12 9.62 -15.33
C ILE A 14 -3.12 8.61 -14.18
N ARG A 15 -2.08 7.77 -14.15
CA ARG A 15 -1.86 6.74 -13.14
C ARG A 15 -0.43 6.81 -12.65
N PRO A 16 -0.19 6.45 -11.38
CA PRO A 16 1.16 6.35 -10.87
C PRO A 16 1.91 5.17 -11.49
N GLU A 17 3.20 5.08 -11.19
CA GLU A 17 4.02 3.94 -11.54
C GLU A 17 3.49 2.65 -10.88
N TRP A 18 3.74 1.50 -11.52
CA TRP A 18 3.16 0.22 -11.14
C TRP A 18 3.42 -0.17 -9.67
N TYR A 19 4.59 0.17 -9.13
CA TYR A 19 4.96 -0.13 -7.74
C TYR A 19 4.24 0.77 -6.72
N PHE A 20 3.60 1.86 -7.15
CA PHE A 20 2.74 2.70 -6.32
C PHE A 20 1.25 2.42 -6.51
N MET A 21 0.88 1.63 -7.52
CA MET A 21 -0.51 1.43 -7.91
C MET A 21 -1.37 0.82 -6.80
N PHE A 22 -0.84 -0.17 -6.06
CA PHE A 22 -1.57 -0.78 -4.95
C PHE A 22 -1.91 0.23 -3.84
N MET A 23 -0.99 1.14 -3.54
CA MET A 23 -1.15 2.16 -2.50
C MET A 23 -2.17 3.20 -2.96
N PHE A 24 -2.03 3.70 -4.20
CA PHE A 24 -2.98 4.64 -4.81
C PHE A 24 -4.40 4.08 -4.85
N GLN A 25 -4.57 2.84 -5.31
CA GLN A 25 -5.89 2.20 -5.36
C GLN A 25 -6.49 2.03 -3.97
N THR A 26 -5.67 1.71 -2.96
CA THR A 26 -6.14 1.65 -1.57
C THR A 26 -6.66 2.99 -1.09
N LEU A 27 -5.91 4.07 -1.33
CA LEU A 27 -6.33 5.43 -0.96
C LEU A 27 -7.61 5.85 -1.68
N LYS A 28 -7.75 5.51 -2.97
CA LYS A 28 -8.96 5.79 -3.77
C LYS A 28 -10.20 5.07 -3.23
N MET A 29 -10.04 3.92 -2.58
CA MET A 29 -11.15 3.16 -1.97
C MET A 29 -11.56 3.70 -0.60
N LEU A 30 -10.78 4.56 0.03
CA LEU A 30 -11.14 5.16 1.31
C LEU A 30 -12.27 6.19 1.14
N PRO A 31 -13.22 6.27 2.08
CA PRO A 31 -14.23 7.31 2.04
C PRO A 31 -13.58 8.68 2.27
N GLY A 32 -14.17 9.74 1.74
CA GLY A 32 -13.60 11.10 1.87
C GLY A 32 -13.38 11.53 3.31
N HIS A 33 -14.19 11.05 4.25
CA HIS A 33 -14.03 11.28 5.68
C HIS A 33 -14.17 9.97 6.47
N ILE A 34 -13.27 9.79 7.42
CA ILE A 34 -13.33 8.74 8.44
C ILE A 34 -13.47 9.43 9.79
N TRP A 35 -14.71 9.50 10.27
CA TRP A 35 -15.09 10.19 11.50
C TRP A 35 -14.75 11.69 11.46
N ILE A 36 -13.59 12.10 11.99
CA ILE A 36 -13.14 13.50 12.03
C ILE A 36 -11.99 13.76 11.03
N PHE A 37 -11.34 12.71 10.52
CA PHE A 37 -10.17 12.84 9.65
C PHE A 37 -10.54 12.67 8.18
N GLU A 38 -9.77 13.32 7.30
CA GLU A 38 -9.81 13.03 5.87
C GLU A 38 -9.33 11.60 5.61
N GLY A 39 -10.04 10.86 4.76
CA GLY A 39 -9.71 9.45 4.47
C GLY A 39 -8.29 9.27 3.96
N GLU A 40 -7.80 10.21 3.14
CA GLU A 40 -6.43 10.20 2.62
C GLU A 40 -5.40 10.26 3.75
N VAL A 41 -5.59 11.14 4.73
CA VAL A 41 -4.69 11.28 5.89
C VAL A 41 -4.62 9.96 6.67
N VAL A 42 -5.76 9.32 6.89
CA VAL A 42 -5.81 8.00 7.56
C VAL A 42 -5.04 6.96 6.76
N GLY A 43 -5.21 6.93 5.44
CA GLY A 43 -4.50 6.02 4.55
C GLY A 43 -2.98 6.24 4.56
N ILE A 44 -2.52 7.50 4.52
CA ILE A 44 -1.10 7.85 4.60
C ILE A 44 -0.52 7.40 5.94
N LEU A 45 -1.20 7.68 7.06
CA LEU A 45 -0.77 7.26 8.38
C LEU A 45 -0.71 5.73 8.50
N PHE A 46 -1.69 5.01 7.94
CA PHE A 46 -1.72 3.55 7.90
C PHE A 46 -0.50 2.99 7.15
N PHE A 47 -0.22 3.45 5.93
CA PHE A 47 0.94 2.97 5.17
C PHE A 47 2.27 3.36 5.81
N GLY A 48 2.35 4.55 6.41
CA GLY A 48 3.50 4.98 7.20
C GLY A 48 3.77 4.04 8.40
N LEU A 49 2.71 3.67 9.12
CA LEU A 49 2.81 2.71 10.23
C LEU A 49 3.22 1.32 9.74
N VAL A 50 2.64 0.83 8.63
CA VAL A 50 3.03 -0.45 8.02
C VAL A 50 4.50 -0.44 7.61
N ALA A 51 4.98 0.62 6.98
CA ALA A 51 6.39 0.76 6.59
C ALA A 51 7.32 0.80 7.82
N LEU A 52 6.93 1.50 8.89
CA LEU A 52 7.69 1.54 10.14
C LEU A 52 7.77 0.16 10.79
N ILE A 53 6.64 -0.55 10.88
CA ILE A 53 6.56 -1.92 11.38
C ILE A 53 7.47 -2.84 10.56
N TRP A 54 7.44 -2.71 9.23
CA TRP A 54 8.28 -3.49 8.32
C TRP A 54 9.78 -3.21 8.52
N LEU A 55 10.15 -1.94 8.75
CA LEU A 55 11.53 -1.55 9.06
C LEU A 55 12.02 -2.12 10.40
N LEU A 56 11.11 -2.36 11.35
CA LEU A 56 11.42 -2.92 12.67
C LEU A 56 11.52 -4.45 12.71
N VAL A 57 11.14 -5.13 11.62
CA VAL A 57 11.24 -6.60 11.47
C VAL A 57 12.58 -7.20 11.91
N PRO A 58 13.76 -6.70 11.52
CA PRO A 58 15.04 -7.31 11.93
C PRO A 58 15.29 -7.23 13.44
N PHE A 59 14.62 -6.35 14.17
CA PHE A 59 14.76 -6.21 15.62
C PHE A 59 13.79 -7.10 16.39
N TRP A 60 12.83 -7.73 15.72
CA TRP A 60 11.92 -8.66 16.35
C TRP A 60 12.64 -9.98 16.64
N ALA A 61 12.75 -10.31 17.94
CA ALA A 61 13.33 -11.56 18.40
C ALA A 61 12.39 -12.75 18.10
N PHE A 62 12.30 -13.15 16.84
CA PHE A 62 11.57 -14.34 16.43
C PHE A 62 12.36 -15.58 16.84
N LYS A 63 12.02 -16.16 18.01
CA LYS A 63 12.50 -17.49 18.38
C LYS A 63 11.79 -18.54 17.53
N THR A 64 12.24 -18.74 16.29
CA THR A 64 11.75 -19.84 15.45
C THR A 64 12.45 -21.14 15.83
N LYS A 65 11.68 -22.13 16.29
CA LYS A 65 12.18 -23.49 16.45
C LYS A 65 12.48 -24.08 15.06
N PRO A 66 13.56 -24.86 14.88
CA PRO A 66 13.94 -25.44 13.58
C PRO A 66 12.81 -26.25 12.91
N ASP A 67 11.92 -26.86 13.70
CA ASP A 67 10.86 -27.77 13.23
C ASP A 67 9.46 -27.14 13.18
N GLN A 68 9.35 -25.80 13.26
CA GLN A 68 8.05 -25.15 13.05
C GLN A 68 7.71 -25.08 11.56
N LYS A 69 6.77 -25.93 11.14
CA LYS A 69 6.16 -25.93 9.79
C LYS A 69 5.49 -24.61 9.42
N PHE A 70 5.04 -23.84 10.42
CA PHE A 70 4.36 -22.57 10.22
C PHE A 70 5.17 -21.42 10.81
N ARG A 71 5.63 -20.50 9.95
CA ARG A 71 6.34 -19.29 10.34
C ARG A 71 5.41 -18.09 10.11
N PRO A 72 4.95 -17.39 11.16
CA PRO A 72 3.99 -16.29 11.02
C PRO A 72 4.50 -15.17 10.10
N MET A 73 5.83 -14.94 10.10
CA MET A 73 6.47 -13.97 9.21
C MET A 73 6.32 -14.35 7.72
N ASN A 74 6.37 -15.65 7.40
CA ASN A 74 6.17 -16.11 6.02
C ASN A 74 4.71 -15.91 5.57
N LEU A 75 3.74 -16.19 6.46
CA LEU A 75 2.33 -15.93 6.16
C LEU A 75 2.10 -14.43 5.91
N LEU A 76 2.65 -13.57 6.78
CA LEU A 76 2.54 -12.12 6.63
C LEU A 76 3.13 -11.64 5.30
N GLY A 77 4.29 -12.17 4.90
CA GLY A 77 4.90 -11.88 3.60
C GLY A 77 4.02 -12.29 2.43
N TRP A 78 3.44 -13.50 2.46
CA TRP A 78 2.53 -13.96 1.40
C TRP A 78 1.24 -13.14 1.34
N LEU A 79 0.68 -12.75 2.48
CA LEU A 79 -0.48 -11.86 2.52
C LEU A 79 -0.17 -10.47 1.96
N ALA A 80 1.01 -9.91 2.28
CA ALA A 80 1.44 -8.63 1.74
C ALA A 80 1.62 -8.69 0.21
N ILE A 81 2.23 -9.75 -0.31
CA ILE A 81 2.37 -9.97 -1.76
C ILE A 81 1.00 -10.10 -2.42
N ALA A 82 0.11 -10.92 -1.86
CA ALA A 82 -1.24 -11.11 -2.39
C ALA A 82 -2.01 -9.78 -2.42
N PHE A 83 -1.93 -8.99 -1.35
CA PHE A 83 -2.53 -7.66 -1.26
C PHE A 83 -2.00 -6.72 -2.35
N ILE A 84 -0.68 -6.62 -2.52
CA ILE A 84 -0.07 -5.77 -3.55
C ILE A 84 -0.55 -6.17 -4.95
N VAL A 85 -0.55 -7.47 -5.26
CA VAL A 85 -0.96 -8.00 -6.56
C VAL A 85 -2.44 -7.70 -6.83
N ILE A 86 -3.32 -8.05 -5.88
CA ILE A 86 -4.77 -7.85 -6.03
C ILE A 86 -5.09 -6.37 -6.22
N MET A 87 -4.55 -5.50 -5.37
CA MET A 87 -4.82 -4.06 -5.45
C MET A 87 -4.25 -3.42 -6.73
N THR A 88 -3.09 -3.88 -7.19
CA THR A 88 -2.53 -3.44 -8.48
C THR A 88 -3.43 -3.85 -9.63
N ILE A 89 -3.91 -5.10 -9.65
CA ILE A 89 -4.82 -5.61 -10.68
C ILE A 89 -6.11 -4.79 -10.70
N ILE A 90 -6.74 -4.57 -9.54
CA ILE A 90 -7.95 -3.76 -9.42
C ILE A 90 -7.70 -2.34 -9.94
N GLY A 91 -6.56 -1.73 -9.58
CA GLY A 91 -6.20 -0.39 -10.03
C GLY A 91 -6.10 -0.25 -11.55
N TYR A 92 -5.70 -1.32 -12.26
CA TYR A 92 -5.68 -1.31 -13.73
C TYR A 92 -7.02 -1.67 -14.38
N MET A 93 -7.94 -2.29 -13.63
CA MET A 93 -9.27 -2.67 -14.11
C MET A 93 -10.32 -1.55 -13.98
N VAL A 94 -10.09 -0.59 -13.08
CA VAL A 94 -11.03 0.50 -12.71
C VAL A 94 -10.49 1.86 -13.16
#